data_AF-A0A932QK28-F1
#
_entry.id   AF-A0A932QK28-F1
#
_cell.length_a   1.000
_cell.length_b   1.000
_cell.length_c   1.000
_cell.angle_alpha   90.00
_cell.angle_beta   90.00
_cell.angle_gamma   90.00
#
_symmetry.space_group_name_H-M   'P 1'
#
loop_
_entity.id
_entity.type
_entity.pdbx_description
1 polymer ?
#
loop_
_entity_poly.entity_id
_entity_poly.type
_entity_poly.pdbx_seq_one_letter_code
_entity_poly.pdbx_strand_id
1 'polypeptide(L)'
;MTFRNTVLATLAYADVFDYPLTCEEVGKWLVKNSKFKIQNSKLKHITEIKNDGVYYFLKGRRKIFLLRKQRGKWAKEKMQKAKRAAALLKVLPTIQLVGVTGALAMDNAHPDDDIDFYVITSSGTLWTTRFFATILLALFGLRRKPGDRSFRNKICLNMYVDEDHLAVPRREQDLFSAHEVLQMKPLWGKDGTYQKFLLANQWVKFFLPNAWGEKSQISNPNVQQGRRFYKNPHSMLVIEIWSLRLVESLAKILQLWYMRKRRSTEIITDNIIRFHPRDARVWVKDRYRTILARYKIPLDKIFYAR
;
A
#
# COMPACT_ATOMS: atom_id res chain seq x y z
N MET A 1 -12.30 -23.14 8.28
CA MET A 1 -12.92 -22.86 6.96
C MET A 1 -12.49 -23.97 6.01
N THR A 2 -13.35 -24.50 5.14
CA THR A 2 -12.95 -25.55 4.18
C THR A 2 -11.95 -25.00 3.16
N PHE A 3 -11.15 -25.86 2.54
CA PHE A 3 -10.22 -25.45 1.47
C PHE A 3 -10.95 -24.72 0.34
N ARG A 4 -12.06 -25.28 -0.14
CA ARG A 4 -12.92 -24.63 -1.16
C ARG A 4 -13.32 -23.21 -0.74
N ASN A 5 -13.86 -23.03 0.47
CA ASN A 5 -14.31 -21.70 0.92
C ASN A 5 -13.15 -20.72 1.07
N THR A 6 -11.98 -21.22 1.46
CA THR A 6 -10.75 -20.41 1.56
C THR A 6 -10.33 -19.87 0.19
N VAL A 7 -10.28 -20.74 -0.83
CA VAL A 7 -9.93 -20.35 -2.21
C VAL A 7 -10.98 -19.40 -2.80
N LEU A 8 -12.26 -19.70 -2.61
CA LEU A 8 -13.34 -18.82 -3.08
C LEU A 8 -13.30 -17.45 -2.39
N ALA A 9 -13.00 -17.40 -1.08
CA ALA A 9 -12.83 -16.14 -0.36
C ALA A 9 -11.67 -15.30 -0.91
N THR A 10 -10.54 -15.94 -1.24
CA THR A 10 -9.39 -15.28 -1.88
C THR A 10 -9.73 -14.73 -3.25
N LEU A 11 -10.32 -15.54 -4.13
CA LEU A 11 -10.71 -15.10 -5.47
C LEU A 11 -11.82 -14.04 -5.43
N ALA A 12 -12.75 -14.13 -4.49
CA ALA A 12 -13.79 -13.14 -4.29
C ALA A 12 -13.22 -11.79 -3.85
N TYR A 13 -12.17 -11.78 -3.02
CA TYR A 13 -11.50 -10.53 -2.63
C TYR A 13 -10.80 -9.90 -3.84
N ALA A 14 -10.08 -10.69 -4.62
CA ALA A 14 -9.41 -10.20 -5.83
C ALA A 14 -10.41 -9.71 -6.90
N ASP A 15 -11.59 -10.33 -6.99
CA ASP A 15 -12.67 -9.94 -7.90
C ASP A 15 -13.30 -8.57 -7.56
N VAL A 16 -13.17 -8.09 -6.31
CA VAL A 16 -13.53 -6.71 -5.93
C VAL A 16 -12.80 -5.69 -6.81
N PHE A 17 -11.56 -6.00 -7.20
CA PHE A 17 -10.67 -5.14 -7.98
C PHE A 17 -10.52 -5.55 -9.45
N ASP A 18 -11.39 -6.46 -9.93
CA ASP A 18 -11.31 -7.06 -11.26
C ASP A 18 -9.93 -7.70 -11.54
N TYR A 19 -9.35 -8.35 -10.52
CA TYR A 19 -7.98 -8.85 -10.54
C TYR A 19 -7.97 -10.38 -10.50
N PRO A 20 -7.92 -11.07 -11.66
CA PRO A 20 -7.78 -12.51 -11.68
C PRO A 20 -6.35 -12.90 -11.27
N LEU A 21 -6.23 -13.99 -10.52
CA LEU A 21 -4.98 -14.40 -9.87
C LEU A 21 -4.29 -15.53 -10.62
N THR A 22 -2.96 -15.54 -10.70
CA THR A 22 -2.23 -16.76 -11.06
C THR A 22 -2.35 -17.81 -9.94
N CYS A 23 -2.02 -19.08 -10.22
CA CYS A 23 -2.05 -20.12 -9.19
C CYS A 23 -1.16 -19.78 -7.97
N GLU A 24 0.01 -19.19 -8.23
CA GLU A 24 0.92 -18.74 -7.19
C GLU A 24 0.31 -17.60 -6.37
N GLU A 25 -0.31 -16.62 -7.03
CA GLU A 25 -1.01 -15.53 -6.35
C GLU A 25 -2.20 -16.02 -5.51
N VAL A 26 -2.95 -17.04 -5.96
CA VAL A 26 -4.00 -17.67 -5.13
C VAL A 26 -3.38 -18.28 -3.87
N GLY A 27 -2.24 -18.95 -3.99
CA GLY A 27 -1.49 -19.49 -2.84
C GLY A 27 -0.99 -18.38 -1.90
N LYS A 28 -0.41 -17.32 -2.45
CA LYS A 28 0.11 -16.18 -1.70
C LYS A 28 -0.97 -15.44 -0.91
N TRP A 29 -2.09 -15.13 -1.56
CA TRP A 29 -3.19 -14.35 -0.99
C TRP A 29 -4.27 -15.23 -0.33
N LEU A 30 -3.91 -16.44 0.08
CA LEU A 30 -4.84 -17.37 0.69
C LEU A 30 -5.33 -16.83 2.06
N VAL A 31 -6.64 -16.59 2.16
CA VAL A 31 -7.24 -15.93 3.31
C VAL A 31 -7.35 -16.89 4.51
N LYS A 32 -6.83 -16.51 5.69
CA LYS A 32 -6.90 -17.24 6.96
C LYS A 32 -6.30 -18.65 6.97
N ASN A 33 -5.44 -19.01 6.00
CA ASN A 33 -4.89 -20.36 5.92
C ASN A 33 -3.43 -20.37 5.44
N SER A 34 -2.53 -20.90 6.28
CA SER A 34 -1.07 -20.80 6.11
C SER A 34 -0.39 -22.05 5.54
N LYS A 35 -1.14 -23.11 5.25
CA LYS A 35 -0.55 -24.45 5.08
C LYS A 35 -0.57 -25.00 3.65
N PHE A 36 -1.02 -24.22 2.67
CA PHE A 36 -1.21 -24.73 1.31
C PHE A 36 -0.32 -24.03 0.29
N LYS A 37 0.72 -24.73 -0.18
CA LYS A 37 1.21 -24.51 -1.54
C LYS A 37 0.10 -24.98 -2.49
N ILE A 38 -0.54 -24.03 -3.16
CA ILE A 38 -1.62 -24.32 -4.08
C ILE A 38 -1.04 -24.82 -5.39
N GLN A 39 -1.58 -25.94 -5.87
CA GLN A 39 -1.28 -26.53 -7.17
C GLN A 39 -2.49 -26.41 -8.07
N ASN A 40 -2.26 -26.28 -9.38
CA ASN A 40 -3.30 -26.17 -10.40
C ASN A 40 -4.36 -27.29 -10.30
N SER A 41 -3.94 -28.53 -10.02
CA SER A 41 -4.83 -29.70 -9.89
C SER A 41 -5.92 -29.47 -8.84
N LYS A 42 -5.57 -28.93 -7.66
CA LYS A 42 -6.52 -28.68 -6.57
C LYS A 42 -7.56 -27.62 -6.92
N LEU A 43 -7.22 -26.66 -7.77
CA LEU A 43 -8.15 -25.61 -8.19
C LEU A 43 -9.16 -26.10 -9.23
N LYS A 44 -8.77 -27.06 -10.09
CA LYS A 44 -9.65 -27.62 -11.14
C LYS A 44 -10.90 -28.32 -10.59
N HIS A 45 -10.83 -28.84 -9.36
CA HIS A 45 -11.95 -29.54 -8.72
C HIS A 45 -13.01 -28.60 -8.11
N ILE A 46 -12.79 -27.28 -8.13
CA ILE A 46 -13.75 -26.30 -7.62
C ILE A 46 -14.58 -25.76 -8.78
N THR A 47 -15.84 -26.16 -8.87
CA THR A 47 -16.73 -25.90 -10.02
C THR A 47 -17.03 -24.41 -10.25
N GLU A 48 -16.95 -23.59 -9.20
CA GLU A 48 -17.20 -22.16 -9.26
C GLU A 48 -16.01 -21.36 -9.83
N ILE A 49 -14.85 -21.99 -10.00
CA ILE A 49 -13.63 -21.37 -10.51
C ILE A 49 -13.47 -21.71 -11.99
N LYS A 50 -13.07 -20.72 -12.78
CA LYS A 50 -12.65 -20.88 -14.17
C LYS A 50 -11.22 -20.35 -14.32
N ASN A 51 -10.55 -20.78 -15.39
CA ASN A 51 -9.22 -20.31 -15.74
C ASN A 51 -9.08 -20.14 -17.26
N ASP A 52 -8.10 -19.34 -17.69
CA ASP A 52 -7.71 -19.12 -19.09
C ASP A 52 -6.36 -19.77 -19.44
N GLY A 53 -5.90 -20.73 -18.63
CA GLY A 53 -4.57 -21.33 -18.69
C GLY A 53 -3.53 -20.64 -17.80
N VAL A 54 -3.69 -19.36 -17.46
CA VAL A 54 -2.73 -18.60 -16.62
C VAL A 54 -3.40 -18.08 -15.36
N TYR A 55 -4.55 -17.44 -15.50
CA TYR A 55 -5.27 -16.77 -14.43
C TYR A 55 -6.53 -17.54 -14.03
N TYR A 56 -6.82 -17.52 -12.74
CA TYR A 56 -8.00 -18.07 -12.09
C TYR A 56 -8.95 -16.95 -11.68
N PHE A 57 -10.25 -17.17 -11.91
CA PHE A 57 -11.31 -16.21 -11.63
C PHE A 57 -12.64 -16.92 -11.35
N LEU A 58 -13.56 -16.20 -10.72
CA LEU A 58 -14.91 -16.72 -10.45
C LEU A 58 -15.72 -16.89 -11.74
N LYS A 59 -16.61 -17.89 -11.77
CA LYS A 59 -17.51 -18.15 -12.91
C LYS A 59 -18.25 -16.87 -13.33
N GLY A 60 -18.34 -16.63 -14.64
CA GLY A 60 -18.98 -15.43 -15.21
C GLY A 60 -18.05 -14.21 -15.35
N ARG A 61 -16.80 -14.29 -14.88
CA ARG A 61 -15.86 -13.16 -14.88
C ARG A 61 -14.78 -13.24 -15.96
N ARG A 62 -14.99 -14.04 -17.02
CA ARG A 62 -13.98 -14.28 -18.08
C ARG A 62 -13.40 -13.01 -18.70
N LYS A 63 -14.11 -11.88 -18.74
CA LYS A 63 -13.59 -10.64 -19.36
C LYS A 63 -12.41 -10.01 -18.59
N ILE A 64 -12.23 -10.32 -17.30
CA ILE A 64 -11.25 -9.60 -16.46
C ILE A 64 -9.78 -9.99 -16.73
N PHE A 65 -9.49 -11.12 -17.39
CA PHE A 65 -8.09 -11.46 -17.72
C PHE A 65 -7.50 -10.55 -18.82
N LEU A 66 -8.31 -10.11 -19.79
CA LEU A 66 -7.86 -9.13 -20.79
C LEU A 66 -7.54 -7.79 -20.10
N LEU A 67 -8.40 -7.39 -19.16
CA LEU A 67 -8.20 -6.20 -18.35
C LEU A 67 -6.92 -6.31 -17.51
N ARG A 68 -6.64 -7.46 -16.89
CA ARG A 68 -5.40 -7.74 -16.15
C ARG A 68 -4.16 -7.55 -17.00
N LYS A 69 -4.15 -8.07 -18.23
CA LYS A 69 -3.02 -7.90 -19.17
C LYS A 69 -2.82 -6.42 -19.53
N GLN A 70 -3.88 -5.68 -19.76
CA GLN A 70 -3.81 -4.25 -20.10
C GLN A 70 -3.32 -3.41 -18.92
N ARG A 71 -3.90 -3.62 -17.73
CA ARG A 71 -3.51 -2.94 -16.48
C ARG A 71 -2.07 -3.24 -16.06
N GLY A 72 -1.59 -4.46 -16.31
CA GLY A 72 -0.18 -4.80 -16.09
C GLY A 72 0.79 -3.97 -16.94
N LYS A 73 0.45 -3.68 -18.21
CA LYS A 73 1.27 -2.81 -19.07
C LYS A 73 1.34 -1.38 -18.53
N TRP A 74 0.20 -0.80 -18.20
CA TRP A 74 0.14 0.56 -17.63
C TRP A 74 0.82 0.65 -16.26
N ALA A 75 0.68 -0.38 -15.43
CA ALA A 75 1.36 -0.46 -14.14
C ALA A 75 2.89 -0.49 -14.29
N LYS A 76 3.43 -1.21 -15.29
CA LYS A 76 4.88 -1.25 -15.54
C LYS A 76 5.43 0.15 -15.84
N GLU A 77 4.76 0.91 -16.70
CA GLU A 77 5.13 2.30 -17.03
C GLU A 77 5.05 3.22 -15.80
N LYS A 78 3.95 3.14 -15.04
CA LYS A 78 3.77 3.91 -13.81
C LYS A 78 4.82 3.57 -12.75
N MET A 79 5.16 2.29 -12.60
CA MET A 79 6.16 1.83 -11.64
C MET A 79 7.55 2.41 -11.95
N GLN A 80 7.91 2.58 -13.22
CA GLN A 80 9.16 3.24 -13.60
C GLN A 80 9.17 4.72 -13.19
N LYS A 81 8.05 5.43 -13.40
CA LYS A 81 7.90 6.83 -12.97
C LYS A 81 7.94 6.95 -11.44
N ALA A 82 7.28 6.04 -10.74
CA ALA A 82 7.31 5.95 -9.29
C ALA A 82 8.74 5.77 -8.76
N LYS A 83 9.54 4.87 -9.35
CA LYS A 83 10.95 4.68 -8.98
C LYS A 83 11.79 5.94 -9.17
N ARG A 84 11.61 6.66 -10.28
CA ARG A 84 12.32 7.93 -10.54
C ARG A 84 11.93 9.00 -9.52
N ALA A 85 10.64 9.15 -9.22
CA ALA A 85 10.17 10.09 -8.22
C ALA A 85 10.66 9.73 -6.80
N ALA A 86 10.66 8.45 -6.44
CA ALA A 86 11.22 7.99 -5.16
C ALA A 86 12.73 8.27 -5.05
N ALA A 87 13.47 8.14 -6.15
CA ALA A 87 14.89 8.48 -6.19
C ALA A 87 15.16 9.99 -5.95
N LEU A 88 14.26 10.87 -6.39
CA LEU A 88 14.34 12.30 -6.04
C LEU A 88 14.07 12.52 -4.56
N LEU A 89 13.05 11.87 -4.00
CA LEU A 89 12.68 12.03 -2.59
C LEU A 89 13.77 11.53 -1.62
N LYS A 90 14.64 10.61 -2.05
CA LYS A 90 15.77 10.10 -1.26
C LYS A 90 16.69 11.20 -0.71
N VAL A 91 16.76 12.37 -1.34
CA VAL A 91 17.61 13.49 -0.89
C VAL A 91 17.12 14.11 0.43
N LEU A 92 15.86 13.87 0.81
CA LEU A 92 15.28 14.41 2.04
C LEU A 92 15.68 13.53 3.22
N PRO A 93 16.53 14.02 4.16
CA PRO A 93 17.10 13.20 5.22
C PRO A 93 16.04 12.69 6.21
N THR A 94 14.92 13.39 6.31
CA THR A 94 13.78 13.05 7.18
C THR A 94 12.89 11.95 6.60
N ILE A 95 13.08 11.52 5.35
CA ILE A 95 12.35 10.35 4.83
C ILE A 95 13.06 9.07 5.29
N GLN A 96 12.27 8.14 5.81
CA GLN A 96 12.67 6.82 6.27
C GLN A 96 12.32 5.73 5.26
N LEU A 97 11.21 5.90 4.54
CA LEU A 97 10.74 4.98 3.51
C LEU A 97 9.86 5.71 2.49
N VAL A 98 9.99 5.33 1.22
CA VAL A 98 9.02 5.64 0.16
C VAL A 98 8.53 4.32 -0.44
N GLY A 99 7.23 4.06 -0.30
CA GLY A 99 6.56 2.90 -0.87
C GLY A 99 5.45 3.32 -1.84
N VAL A 100 5.07 2.39 -2.71
CA VAL A 100 3.88 2.49 -3.55
C VAL A 100 2.78 1.60 -2.99
N THR A 101 1.55 2.11 -2.98
CA THR A 101 0.34 1.45 -2.48
C THR A 101 -0.75 1.39 -3.57
N GLY A 102 -1.95 0.91 -3.21
CA GLY A 102 -3.09 0.84 -4.10
C GLY A 102 -2.90 -0.08 -5.33
N ALA A 103 -3.66 0.19 -6.39
CA ALA A 103 -3.72 -0.67 -7.57
C ALA A 103 -2.36 -0.85 -8.27
N LEU A 104 -1.49 0.17 -8.22
CA LEU A 104 -0.14 0.08 -8.79
C LEU A 104 0.74 -0.93 -8.06
N ALA A 105 0.60 -1.05 -6.74
CA ALA A 105 1.35 -2.03 -5.95
C ALA A 105 1.01 -3.48 -6.37
N MET A 106 -0.20 -3.70 -6.87
CA MET A 106 -0.68 -4.99 -7.39
C MET A 106 -0.51 -5.15 -8.92
N ASP A 107 0.20 -4.25 -9.60
CA ASP A 107 0.32 -4.26 -11.06
C ASP A 107 -1.06 -4.20 -11.79
N ASN A 108 -2.03 -3.52 -11.18
CA ASN A 108 -3.42 -3.43 -11.61
C ASN A 108 -3.88 -1.98 -11.89
N ALA A 109 -2.96 -1.07 -12.22
CA ALA A 109 -3.28 0.34 -12.39
C ALA A 109 -4.10 0.64 -13.65
N HIS A 110 -5.06 1.56 -13.56
CA HIS A 110 -5.76 2.14 -14.72
C HIS A 110 -4.88 3.20 -15.40
N PRO A 111 -5.02 3.51 -16.71
CA PRO A 111 -4.17 4.49 -17.40
C PRO A 111 -4.25 5.87 -16.77
N ASP A 112 -5.43 6.27 -16.31
CA ASP A 112 -5.70 7.63 -15.81
C ASP A 112 -5.43 7.81 -14.31
N ASP A 113 -5.07 6.74 -13.61
CA ASP A 113 -4.73 6.81 -12.19
C ASP A 113 -3.45 7.63 -11.97
N ASP A 114 -3.40 8.27 -10.80
CA ASP A 114 -2.18 8.75 -10.18
C ASP A 114 -1.37 7.60 -9.54
N ILE A 115 -0.27 7.97 -8.89
CA ILE A 115 0.67 7.07 -8.24
C ILE A 115 0.67 7.41 -6.76
N ASP A 116 0.09 6.52 -5.95
CA ASP A 116 -0.02 6.71 -4.50
C ASP A 116 1.26 6.35 -3.76
N PHE A 117 1.90 7.37 -3.18
CA PHE A 117 3.05 7.21 -2.31
C PHE A 117 2.64 7.08 -0.84
N TYR A 118 3.25 6.10 -0.19
CA TYR A 118 3.28 5.93 1.25
C TYR A 118 4.67 6.31 1.75
N VAL A 119 4.74 7.34 2.59
CA VAL A 119 5.99 7.90 3.07
C VAL A 119 6.08 7.70 4.58
N ILE A 120 7.14 7.06 5.05
CA ILE A 120 7.48 7.03 6.48
C ILE A 120 8.52 8.12 6.74
N THR A 121 8.30 8.94 7.75
CA THR A 121 9.17 10.07 8.12
C THR A 121 9.89 9.80 9.44
N SER A 122 10.98 10.51 9.69
CA SER A 122 11.59 10.54 11.01
C SER A 122 10.63 11.11 12.03
N SER A 123 10.78 10.69 13.29
CA SER A 123 9.93 11.14 14.39
C SER A 123 9.85 12.68 14.48
N GLY A 124 8.63 13.22 14.48
CA GLY A 124 8.36 14.65 14.64
C GLY A 124 8.75 15.53 13.45
N THR A 125 8.89 14.97 12.25
CA THR A 125 9.28 15.72 11.04
C THR A 125 8.28 15.59 9.88
N LEU A 126 7.08 15.12 10.17
CA LEU A 126 6.10 14.72 9.16
C LEU A 126 5.71 15.90 8.25
N TRP A 127 5.33 17.04 8.81
CA TRP A 127 4.92 18.23 8.07
C TRP A 127 6.07 18.88 7.33
N THR A 128 7.25 18.94 7.95
CA THR A 128 8.49 19.42 7.31
C THR A 128 8.83 18.57 6.10
N THR A 129 8.81 17.26 6.27
CA THR A 129 9.07 16.29 5.19
C THR A 129 8.04 16.45 4.07
N ARG A 130 6.77 16.56 4.41
CA ARG A 130 5.69 16.76 3.43
C ARG A 130 5.87 18.06 2.66
N PHE A 131 6.27 19.15 3.32
CA PHE A 131 6.51 20.44 2.68
C PHE A 131 7.61 20.35 1.61
N PHE A 132 8.79 19.84 1.98
CA PHE A 132 9.90 19.72 1.05
C PHE A 132 9.65 18.68 -0.04
N ALA A 133 9.03 17.53 0.28
CA ALA A 133 8.62 16.55 -0.72
C ALA A 133 7.61 17.12 -1.71
N THR A 134 6.69 17.97 -1.24
CA THR A 134 5.71 18.67 -2.06
C THR A 134 6.39 19.63 -3.03
N ILE A 135 7.31 20.46 -2.55
CA ILE A 135 8.07 21.41 -3.38
C ILE A 135 8.91 20.66 -4.40
N LEU A 136 9.69 19.69 -3.95
CA LEU A 136 10.60 18.93 -4.81
C LEU A 136 9.84 18.27 -5.96
N LEU A 137 8.76 17.52 -5.68
CA LEU A 137 7.97 16.91 -6.74
C LEU A 137 7.23 17.93 -7.62
N ALA A 138 6.89 19.11 -7.10
CA ALA A 138 6.25 20.17 -7.88
C ALA A 138 7.24 20.84 -8.85
N LEU A 139 8.49 21.07 -8.43
CA LEU A 139 9.57 21.63 -9.26
C LEU A 139 9.86 20.75 -10.48
N PHE A 140 9.86 19.43 -10.30
CA PHE A 140 10.03 18.46 -11.39
C PHE A 140 8.72 18.16 -12.16
N GLY A 141 7.61 18.85 -11.86
CA GLY A 141 6.33 18.65 -12.54
C GLY A 141 5.70 17.27 -12.32
N LEU A 142 6.16 16.51 -11.32
CA LEU A 142 5.72 15.14 -11.05
C LEU A 142 4.50 15.08 -10.14
N ARG A 143 4.29 16.10 -9.30
CA ARG A 143 3.22 16.14 -8.30
C ARG A 143 1.83 16.32 -8.93
N ARG A 144 0.84 15.59 -8.39
CA ARG A 144 -0.59 15.87 -8.57
C ARG A 144 -0.99 17.16 -7.85
N LYS A 145 -1.52 18.16 -8.57
CA LYS A 145 -1.98 19.42 -7.99
C LYS A 145 -3.51 19.42 -7.81
N PRO A 146 -4.04 20.13 -6.80
CA PRO A 146 -5.50 20.29 -6.69
C PRO A 146 -6.05 21.02 -7.91
N GLY A 147 -7.09 20.47 -8.53
CA GLY A 147 -7.72 21.03 -9.73
C GLY A 147 -7.11 20.57 -11.06
N ASP A 148 -6.11 19.67 -11.07
CA ASP A 148 -5.64 19.06 -12.31
C ASP A 148 -6.79 18.34 -13.03
N ARG A 149 -6.93 18.56 -14.34
CA ARG A 149 -7.94 17.89 -15.18
C ARG A 149 -7.58 16.44 -15.50
N SER A 150 -6.30 16.08 -15.36
CA SER A 150 -5.78 14.72 -15.52
C SER A 150 -4.71 14.46 -14.47
N PHE A 151 -4.84 13.34 -13.77
CA PHE A 151 -3.89 12.90 -12.75
C PHE A 151 -2.99 11.77 -13.25
N ARG A 152 -3.11 11.41 -14.53
CA ARG A 152 -2.40 10.31 -15.17
C ARG A 152 -0.89 10.40 -14.89
N ASN A 153 -0.37 9.37 -14.23
CA ASN A 153 1.06 9.23 -13.90
C ASN A 153 1.64 10.29 -12.95
N LYS A 154 0.80 11.13 -12.33
CA LYS A 154 1.25 12.11 -11.34
C LYS A 154 1.43 11.41 -10.00
N ILE A 155 2.37 11.91 -9.20
CA ILE A 155 2.61 11.41 -7.85
C ILE A 155 1.62 12.08 -6.90
N CYS A 156 0.83 11.26 -6.23
CA CYS A 156 0.03 11.65 -5.07
C CYS A 156 0.81 11.29 -3.81
N LEU A 157 1.13 12.28 -2.99
CA LEU A 157 1.70 12.06 -1.67
C LEU A 157 0.58 11.66 -0.71
N ASN A 158 0.04 10.47 -0.94
CA ASN A 158 -1.24 10.00 -0.43
C ASN A 158 -1.24 9.80 1.09
N MET A 159 -0.16 9.23 1.62
CA MET A 159 -0.06 8.90 3.03
C MET A 159 1.33 9.22 3.60
N TYR A 160 1.34 9.88 4.76
CA TYR A 160 2.52 10.08 5.60
C TYR A 160 2.28 9.43 6.96
N VAL A 161 3.30 8.75 7.46
CA VAL A 161 3.29 8.14 8.80
C VAL A 161 4.62 8.40 9.48
N ASP A 162 4.57 8.76 10.75
CA ASP A 162 5.73 8.91 11.60
C ASP A 162 6.33 7.54 11.99
N GLU A 163 7.66 7.41 12.04
CA GLU A 163 8.33 6.15 12.34
C GLU A 163 8.06 5.59 13.75
N ASP A 164 7.59 6.42 14.69
CA ASP A 164 7.16 5.95 16.02
C ASP A 164 5.70 5.43 16.01
N HIS A 165 4.98 5.61 14.90
CA HIS A 165 3.54 5.33 14.76
C HIS A 165 3.21 4.44 13.55
N LEU A 166 4.05 3.42 13.30
CA LEU A 166 3.95 2.55 12.13
C LEU A 166 2.73 1.62 12.10
N ALA A 167 2.13 1.33 13.24
CA ALA A 167 1.03 0.37 13.34
C ALA A 167 -0.27 0.97 12.78
N VAL A 168 -0.95 0.19 11.92
CA VAL A 168 -2.33 0.51 11.52
C VAL A 168 -3.21 0.51 12.79
N PRO A 169 -4.04 1.55 13.03
CA PRO A 169 -4.88 1.63 14.21
C PRO A 169 -5.77 0.39 14.37
N ARG A 170 -5.94 -0.12 15.61
CA ARG A 170 -6.70 -1.37 15.87
C ARG A 170 -8.09 -1.41 15.22
N ARG A 171 -8.83 -0.30 15.26
CA ARG A 171 -10.16 -0.15 14.64
C ARG A 171 -10.15 -0.28 13.10
N GLU A 172 -8.97 -0.25 12.49
CA GLU A 172 -8.74 -0.35 11.05
C GLU A 172 -8.04 -1.64 10.63
N GLN A 173 -7.79 -2.56 11.58
CA GLN A 173 -7.18 -3.85 11.32
C GLN A 173 -8.22 -4.85 10.81
N ASP A 174 -8.43 -4.82 9.50
CA ASP A 174 -9.29 -5.74 8.76
C ASP A 174 -8.53 -6.38 7.58
N LEU A 175 -9.20 -7.28 6.85
CA LEU A 175 -8.61 -7.96 5.69
C LEU A 175 -8.16 -6.96 4.61
N PHE A 176 -8.85 -5.84 4.43
CA PHE A 176 -8.43 -4.84 3.43
C PHE A 176 -7.13 -4.18 3.83
N SER A 177 -7.05 -3.67 5.07
CA SER A 177 -5.81 -3.09 5.58
C SER A 177 -4.66 -4.09 5.62
N ALA A 178 -4.94 -5.38 5.85
CA ALA A 178 -3.93 -6.44 5.77
C ALA A 178 -3.35 -6.58 4.36
N HIS A 179 -4.19 -6.49 3.33
CA HIS A 179 -3.75 -6.42 1.94
C HIS A 179 -2.93 -5.15 1.69
N GLU A 180 -3.39 -3.97 2.12
CA GLU A 180 -2.66 -2.70 1.94
C GLU A 180 -1.23 -2.76 2.51
N VAL A 181 -1.09 -3.29 3.74
CA VAL A 181 0.22 -3.49 4.39
C VAL A 181 1.12 -4.43 3.58
N LEU A 182 0.61 -5.61 3.21
CA LEU A 182 1.42 -6.67 2.58
C LEU A 182 1.72 -6.40 1.10
N GLN A 183 0.81 -5.74 0.39
CA GLN A 183 0.98 -5.45 -1.02
C GLN A 183 1.91 -4.27 -1.27
N MET A 184 2.12 -3.39 -0.29
CA MET A 184 3.01 -2.24 -0.42
C MET A 184 4.36 -2.65 -1.02
N LYS A 185 4.77 -1.93 -2.07
CA LYS A 185 6.07 -2.13 -2.73
C LYS A 185 7.02 -1.01 -2.27
N PRO A 186 7.98 -1.28 -1.36
CA PRO A 186 8.97 -0.28 -0.99
C PRO A 186 9.85 0.02 -2.21
N LEU A 187 9.99 1.30 -2.54
CA LEU A 187 10.87 1.77 -3.63
C LEU A 187 12.20 2.26 -3.10
N TRP A 188 12.19 2.83 -1.89
CA TRP A 188 13.38 3.26 -1.16
C TRP A 188 13.12 3.18 0.35
N GLY A 189 14.17 2.96 1.14
CA GLY A 189 14.12 3.06 2.59
C GLY A 189 15.50 2.92 3.23
N LYS A 190 15.63 3.36 4.47
CA LYS A 190 16.85 3.24 5.29
C LYS A 190 16.60 2.37 6.53
N ASP A 191 17.68 1.91 7.16
CA ASP A 191 17.70 1.31 8.50
C ASP A 191 16.64 0.24 8.81
N GLY A 192 16.28 -0.56 7.80
CA GLY A 192 15.27 -1.61 7.94
C GLY A 192 13.86 -1.10 8.24
N THR A 193 13.54 0.17 7.91
CA THR A 193 12.23 0.78 8.22
C THR A 193 11.05 -0.02 7.67
N TYR A 194 11.18 -0.64 6.49
CA TYR A 194 10.13 -1.51 5.98
C TYR A 194 9.89 -2.74 6.87
N GLN A 195 10.95 -3.35 7.40
CA GLN A 195 10.86 -4.48 8.32
C GLN A 195 10.22 -4.04 9.64
N LYS A 196 10.60 -2.89 10.19
CA LYS A 196 9.94 -2.30 11.38
C LYS A 196 8.45 -2.09 11.13
N PHE A 197 8.08 -1.57 9.96
CA PHE A 197 6.69 -1.39 9.56
C PHE A 197 5.93 -2.71 9.48
N LEU A 198 6.51 -3.76 8.88
CA LEU A 198 5.90 -5.08 8.86
C LEU A 198 5.75 -5.65 10.28
N LEU A 199 6.76 -5.55 11.14
CA LEU A 199 6.71 -6.04 12.52
C LEU A 199 5.63 -5.33 13.35
N ALA A 200 5.53 -4.01 13.23
CA ALA A 200 4.46 -3.21 13.86
C ALA A 200 3.05 -3.65 13.40
N ASN A 201 2.96 -4.29 12.24
CA ASN A 201 1.73 -4.78 11.63
C ASN A 201 1.66 -6.32 11.55
N GLN A 202 2.32 -7.05 12.45
CA GLN A 202 2.32 -8.52 12.46
C GLN A 202 0.92 -9.17 12.53
N TRP A 203 -0.10 -8.43 12.98
CA TRP A 203 -1.49 -8.86 13.00
C TRP A 203 -2.00 -9.30 11.62
N VAL A 204 -1.42 -8.80 10.53
CA VAL A 204 -1.79 -9.19 9.15
C VAL A 204 -1.57 -10.67 8.87
N LYS A 205 -0.67 -11.34 9.61
CA LYS A 205 -0.45 -12.78 9.53
C LYS A 205 -1.73 -13.58 9.80
N PHE A 206 -2.63 -13.08 10.64
CA PHE A 206 -3.91 -13.71 10.91
C PHE A 206 -4.77 -13.82 9.64
N PHE A 207 -4.70 -12.81 8.77
CA PHE A 207 -5.49 -12.74 7.55
C PHE A 207 -4.80 -13.40 6.35
N LEU A 208 -3.50 -13.16 6.18
CA LEU A 208 -2.77 -13.52 4.96
C LEU A 208 -1.40 -14.12 5.31
N PRO A 209 -1.38 -15.30 5.96
CA PRO A 209 -0.16 -15.87 6.52
C PRO A 209 0.90 -16.23 5.48
N ASN A 210 0.50 -16.65 4.27
CA ASN A 210 1.44 -17.00 3.20
C ASN A 210 2.14 -15.75 2.66
N ALA A 211 1.38 -14.69 2.33
CA ALA A 211 1.94 -13.40 1.94
C ALA A 211 2.80 -12.77 3.04
N TRP A 212 2.43 -12.90 4.31
CA TRP A 212 3.28 -12.51 5.45
C TRP A 212 4.60 -13.29 5.45
N GLY A 213 4.55 -14.62 5.33
CA GLY A 213 5.75 -15.47 5.32
C GLY A 213 6.72 -15.03 4.22
N GLU A 214 6.23 -14.90 2.98
CA GLU A 214 7.02 -14.42 1.85
C GLU A 214 7.60 -13.02 2.12
N LYS A 215 6.79 -12.05 2.56
CA LYS A 215 7.24 -10.66 2.79
C LYS A 215 8.21 -10.50 3.95
N SER A 216 8.00 -11.24 5.03
CA SER A 216 8.84 -11.20 6.24
C SER A 216 10.21 -11.85 6.04
N GLN A 217 10.31 -12.84 5.15
CA GLN A 217 11.56 -13.54 4.81
C GLN A 217 12.42 -12.77 3.80
N ILE A 218 11.87 -11.76 3.12
CA ILE A 218 12.66 -10.85 2.29
C ILE A 218 13.46 -9.93 3.22
N SER A 219 14.56 -10.46 3.77
CA SER A 219 15.73 -9.67 4.13
C SER A 219 16.25 -9.09 2.81
N ASN A 220 15.91 -7.84 2.50
CA ASN A 220 16.13 -7.30 1.16
C ASN A 220 17.55 -6.67 1.09
N PRO A 221 18.54 -7.28 0.41
CA PRO A 221 19.78 -6.60 0.04
C PRO A 221 19.57 -5.56 -1.09
N ASN A 222 18.39 -5.56 -1.76
CA ASN A 222 18.09 -4.76 -2.95
C ASN A 222 17.18 -3.55 -2.74
N VAL A 223 16.72 -3.26 -1.51
CA VAL A 223 16.46 -1.86 -1.19
C VAL A 223 17.84 -1.22 -1.31
N GLN A 224 18.01 -0.20 -2.16
CA GLN A 224 19.25 0.57 -2.17
C GLN A 224 19.44 1.10 -0.76
N GLN A 225 20.10 0.32 0.09
CA GLN A 225 20.53 0.73 1.41
C GLN A 225 21.35 1.97 1.09
N GLY A 226 20.80 3.13 1.43
CA GLY A 226 21.55 4.36 1.30
C GLY A 226 22.87 4.09 2.01
N ARG A 227 23.98 4.04 1.26
CA ARG A 227 25.30 3.86 1.85
C ARG A 227 25.37 4.82 3.02
N ARG A 228 25.73 4.31 4.20
CA ARG A 228 26.02 5.13 5.38
C ARG A 228 27.00 6.21 4.96
N PHE A 229 26.52 7.44 4.74
CA PHE A 229 27.35 8.63 4.89
C PHE A 229 27.40 8.94 6.39
N TYR A 230 28.04 8.03 7.14
CA TYR A 230 28.48 8.30 8.50
C TYR A 230 29.98 8.52 8.42
N LYS A 231 30.39 9.79 8.33
CA LYS A 231 31.67 10.21 8.87
C LYS A 231 31.37 11.21 9.99
N ASN A 232 31.84 10.84 11.18
CA ASN A 232 31.90 11.54 12.47
C ASN A 232 30.63 11.60 13.34
N PRO A 233 30.62 10.87 14.48
CA PRO A 233 29.74 11.14 15.59
C PRO A 233 30.37 12.21 16.52
N HIS A 234 29.53 12.91 17.28
CA HIS A 234 29.86 13.87 18.35
C HIS A 234 30.16 15.32 17.90
N SER A 235 29.10 16.12 17.71
CA SER A 235 28.96 17.52 18.23
C SER A 235 27.78 18.32 17.66
N MET A 236 27.09 17.87 16.59
CA MET A 236 25.97 18.65 15.98
C MET A 236 24.54 18.16 16.26
N LEU A 237 24.35 16.94 16.79
CA LEU A 237 23.04 16.28 16.80
C LEU A 237 21.97 16.92 17.73
N VAL A 238 22.38 17.64 18.78
CA VAL A 238 21.42 18.17 19.78
C VAL A 238 20.85 19.53 19.36
N ILE A 239 21.56 20.28 18.50
CA ILE A 239 21.12 21.59 17.99
C ILE A 239 20.16 21.44 16.79
N GLU A 240 20.24 20.31 16.05
CA GLU A 240 19.33 20.00 14.92
C GLU A 240 17.90 19.61 15.33
N ILE A 241 17.71 18.98 16.51
CA ILE A 241 16.38 18.45 16.88
C ILE A 241 15.41 19.55 17.34
N TRP A 242 15.89 20.57 18.06
CA TRP A 242 15.06 21.69 18.52
C TRP A 242 14.68 22.64 17.39
N SER A 243 15.61 22.91 16.48
CA SER A 243 15.35 23.71 15.27
C SER A 243 14.33 23.03 14.35
N LEU A 244 14.38 21.69 14.22
CA LEU A 244 13.38 20.93 13.48
C LEU A 244 11.98 20.98 14.12
N ARG A 245 11.83 21.06 15.46
CA ARG A 245 10.51 21.13 16.12
C ARG A 245 9.78 22.45 15.88
N LEU A 246 10.50 23.57 15.90
CA LEU A 246 9.93 24.88 15.56
C LEU A 246 9.55 24.92 14.08
N VAL A 247 10.44 24.43 13.22
CA VAL A 247 10.18 24.31 11.77
C VAL A 247 8.98 23.41 11.50
N GLU A 248 8.86 22.28 12.19
CA GLU A 248 7.72 21.36 12.08
C GLU A 248 6.41 22.04 12.43
N SER A 249 6.38 22.74 13.56
CA SER A 249 5.20 23.46 14.04
C SER A 249 4.76 24.55 13.05
N LEU A 250 5.72 25.32 12.54
CA LEU A 250 5.46 26.35 11.54
C LEU A 250 5.00 25.73 10.21
N ALA A 251 5.67 24.68 9.73
CA ALA A 251 5.32 23.97 8.51
C ALA A 251 3.91 23.37 8.58
N LYS A 252 3.53 22.85 9.75
CA LYS A 252 2.17 22.37 10.03
C LYS A 252 1.14 23.49 9.92
N ILE A 253 1.36 24.60 10.63
CA ILE A 253 0.45 25.76 10.63
C ILE A 253 0.24 26.29 9.20
N LEU A 254 1.32 26.55 8.48
CA LEU A 254 1.26 27.09 7.11
C LEU A 254 0.55 26.15 6.14
N GLN A 255 0.85 24.84 6.19
CA GLN A 255 0.20 23.87 5.32
C GLN A 255 -1.28 23.68 5.65
N LEU A 256 -1.65 23.65 6.94
CA LEU A 256 -3.04 23.57 7.37
C LEU A 256 -3.83 24.81 6.93
N TRP A 257 -3.24 26.00 7.07
CA TRP A 257 -3.83 27.24 6.58
C TRP A 257 -4.06 27.21 5.06
N TYR A 258 -3.04 26.81 4.28
CA TYR A 258 -3.15 26.66 2.83
C TYR A 258 -4.25 25.65 2.42
N MET A 259 -4.35 24.54 3.16
CA MET A 259 -5.32 23.49 2.90
C MET A 259 -6.74 23.83 3.36
N ARG A 260 -6.92 24.80 4.28
CA ARG A 260 -8.20 25.07 4.97
C ARG A 260 -9.41 25.16 4.05
N LYS A 261 -9.27 25.82 2.90
CA LYS A 261 -10.38 26.02 1.93
C LYS A 261 -10.73 24.77 1.11
N ARG A 262 -9.88 23.73 1.13
CA ARG A 262 -9.96 22.55 0.25
C ARG A 262 -10.10 21.24 1.03
N ARG A 263 -10.04 21.28 2.36
CA ARG A 263 -10.19 20.08 3.19
C ARG A 263 -11.59 19.51 3.02
N SER A 264 -11.65 18.19 2.93
CA SER A 264 -12.87 17.41 2.86
C SER A 264 -12.83 16.33 3.94
N THR A 265 -12.22 15.18 3.64
CA THR A 265 -12.23 14.00 4.52
C THR A 265 -10.84 13.51 4.88
N GLU A 266 -9.81 14.36 4.73
CA GLU A 266 -8.44 13.98 5.06
C GLU A 266 -8.32 13.62 6.55
N ILE A 267 -7.60 12.52 6.83
CA ILE A 267 -7.25 12.17 8.21
C ILE A 267 -5.95 12.88 8.53
N ILE A 268 -6.00 13.82 9.47
CA ILE A 268 -4.85 14.59 9.90
C ILE A 268 -4.72 14.45 11.41
N THR A 269 -3.70 13.70 11.83
CA THR A 269 -3.24 13.65 13.22
C THR A 269 -1.81 14.18 13.28
N ASP A 270 -1.22 14.22 14.47
CA ASP A 270 0.17 14.65 14.62
C ASP A 270 1.16 13.70 13.92
N ASN A 271 0.80 12.42 13.83
CA ASN A 271 1.70 11.35 13.40
C ASN A 271 1.27 10.68 12.08
N ILE A 272 0.08 11.01 11.56
CA ILE A 272 -0.47 10.43 10.33
C ILE A 272 -1.17 11.52 9.52
N ILE A 273 -0.87 11.56 8.22
CA ILE A 273 -1.67 12.30 7.25
C ILE A 273 -2.13 11.36 6.15
N ARG A 274 -3.44 11.34 5.85
CA ARG A 274 -4.03 10.58 4.74
C ARG A 274 -4.94 11.48 3.92
N PHE A 275 -4.73 11.50 2.61
CA PHE A 275 -5.47 12.36 1.67
C PHE A 275 -6.64 11.67 0.96
N HIS A 276 -7.02 10.46 1.37
CA HIS A 276 -8.11 9.75 0.71
C HIS A 276 -9.47 10.40 0.97
N PRO A 277 -10.21 10.79 -0.09
CA PRO A 277 -11.51 11.46 0.03
C PRO A 277 -12.63 10.51 0.51
N ARG A 278 -12.40 9.19 0.48
CA ARG A 278 -13.37 8.16 0.92
C ARG A 278 -12.62 6.97 1.48
N ASP A 279 -13.12 6.42 2.58
CA ASP A 279 -12.58 5.21 3.18
C ASP A 279 -12.86 3.99 2.29
N ALA A 280 -11.81 3.47 1.66
CA ALA A 280 -11.94 2.35 0.74
C ALA A 280 -12.45 1.07 1.41
N ARG A 281 -12.22 0.93 2.72
CA ARG A 281 -12.65 -0.24 3.50
C ARG A 281 -14.15 -0.46 3.43
N VAL A 282 -14.93 0.62 3.39
CA VAL A 282 -16.40 0.56 3.37
C VAL A 282 -16.89 -0.11 2.09
N TRP A 283 -16.54 0.45 0.93
CA TRP A 283 -17.02 -0.07 -0.35
C TRP A 283 -16.40 -1.43 -0.69
N VAL A 284 -15.14 -1.69 -0.32
CA VAL A 284 -14.49 -2.99 -0.51
C VAL A 284 -15.23 -4.05 0.29
N LYS A 285 -15.53 -3.78 1.56
CA LYS A 285 -16.28 -4.69 2.43
C LYS A 285 -17.65 -5.01 1.85
N ASP A 286 -18.38 -4.01 1.35
CA ASP A 286 -19.74 -4.21 0.84
C ASP A 286 -19.76 -5.00 -0.48
N ARG A 287 -18.83 -4.70 -1.39
CA ARG A 287 -18.67 -5.48 -2.63
C ARG A 287 -18.21 -6.91 -2.32
N TYR A 288 -17.28 -7.06 -1.38
CA TYR A 288 -16.81 -8.38 -0.97
C TYR A 288 -17.91 -9.21 -0.32
N ARG A 289 -18.72 -8.62 0.57
CA ARG A 289 -19.92 -9.25 1.16
C ARG A 289 -20.86 -9.77 0.08
N THR A 290 -21.12 -8.95 -0.94
CA THR A 290 -22.02 -9.29 -2.05
C THR A 290 -21.51 -10.50 -2.84
N ILE A 291 -20.20 -10.58 -3.10
CA ILE A 291 -19.60 -11.72 -3.81
C ILE A 291 -19.63 -12.97 -2.93
N LEU A 292 -19.25 -12.88 -1.66
CA LEU A 292 -19.23 -14.01 -0.72
C LEU A 292 -20.63 -14.62 -0.49
N ALA A 293 -21.68 -13.79 -0.47
CA ALA A 293 -23.05 -14.24 -0.30
C ALA A 293 -23.48 -15.28 -1.35
N ARG A 294 -22.98 -15.17 -2.60
CA ARG A 294 -23.24 -16.13 -3.68
C ARG A 294 -22.73 -17.54 -3.38
N TYR A 295 -21.75 -17.65 -2.48
CA TYR A 295 -21.11 -18.91 -2.08
C TYR A 295 -21.46 -19.34 -0.66
N LYS A 296 -22.40 -18.65 0.00
CA LYS A 296 -22.81 -18.88 1.40
C LYS A 296 -21.62 -18.81 2.37
N ILE A 297 -20.67 -17.92 2.11
CA ILE A 297 -19.48 -17.72 2.95
C ILE A 297 -19.72 -16.50 3.86
N PRO A 298 -19.69 -16.66 5.20
CA PRO A 298 -19.94 -15.56 6.14
C PRO A 298 -18.76 -14.58 6.21
N LEU A 299 -19.05 -13.29 6.02
CA LEU A 299 -18.06 -12.21 5.99
C LEU A 299 -17.33 -12.02 7.33
N ASP A 300 -18.06 -12.08 8.44
CA ASP A 300 -17.55 -11.93 9.82
C ASP A 300 -16.45 -12.93 10.15
N LYS A 301 -16.56 -14.16 9.60
CA LYS A 301 -15.53 -15.20 9.77
C LYS A 301 -14.26 -14.91 8.99
N ILE A 302 -14.23 -13.89 8.13
CA ILE A 302 -13.11 -13.59 7.22
C ILE A 302 -12.55 -12.19 7.43
N PHE A 303 -13.41 -11.17 7.41
CA PHE A 303 -12.99 -9.79 7.19
C PHE A 303 -12.41 -9.12 8.43
N TYR A 304 -12.84 -9.55 9.62
CA TYR A 304 -12.41 -8.97 10.89
C TYR A 304 -11.41 -9.88 11.63
N ALA A 305 -10.52 -9.23 12.38
CA ALA A 305 -9.71 -9.87 13.40
C ALA A 305 -10.66 -10.26 14.54
N ARG A 306 -10.51 -11.48 15.04
CA ARG A 306 -11.19 -11.89 16.27
C ARG A 306 -10.33 -11.51 17.45
#